data_AF-A0A7D6Z641-F1
#
_entry.id   AF-A0A7D6Z641-F1
#
_cell.length_a   1.000
_cell.length_b   1.000
_cell.length_c   1.000
_cell.angle_alpha   90.00
_cell.angle_beta   90.00
_cell.angle_gamma   90.00
#
_symmetry.space_group_name_H-M   'P 1'
#
loop_
_entity.id
_entity.type
_entity.pdbx_description
1 polymer ?
#
loop_
_entity_poly.entity_id
_entity_poly.type
_entity_poly.pdbx_seq_one_letter_code
_entity_poly.pdbx_strand_id
1 'polypeptide(L)'
;MGGKLSIVRVVGPVLGALAFAGWAAVGAYLFVLANFATADTRCGEFTRTPRIDAEGVSWVLGYGLVWIAPFLVLLLIFRNRLTLILTGIPIVVAAVAVVFLLTHPWSFCF
;
A
#
# COMPACT_ATOMS: atom_id res chain seq x y z
N MET A 1 21.87 1.94 -38.00
CA MET A 1 20.52 2.20 -37.40
C MET A 1 20.20 1.30 -36.19
N GLY A 2 21.18 0.80 -35.41
CA GLY A 2 20.94 -0.16 -34.31
C GLY A 2 20.74 0.43 -32.89
N GLY A 3 20.96 1.73 -32.68
CA GLY A 3 20.96 2.32 -31.33
C GLY A 3 19.58 2.56 -30.71
N LYS A 4 18.56 2.86 -31.52
CA LYS A 4 17.21 3.19 -31.01
C LYS A 4 16.49 1.97 -30.41
N LEU A 5 16.73 0.77 -30.94
CA LEU A 5 16.12 -0.46 -30.42
C LEU A 5 16.70 -0.89 -29.05
N SER A 6 17.98 -0.57 -28.79
CA SER A 6 18.66 -0.84 -27.52
C SER A 6 18.16 0.10 -26.42
N ILE A 7 18.07 1.41 -26.71
CA ILE A 7 17.62 2.42 -25.75
C ILE A 7 16.18 2.15 -25.27
N VAL A 8 15.26 1.82 -26.17
CA VAL A 8 13.85 1.54 -25.79
C VAL A 8 13.72 0.28 -24.92
N ARG A 9 14.55 -0.75 -25.17
CA ARG A 9 14.58 -1.99 -24.36
C ARG A 9 15.13 -1.78 -22.94
N VAL A 10 15.89 -0.72 -22.70
CA VAL A 10 16.47 -0.41 -21.38
C VAL A 10 15.69 0.68 -20.66
N VAL A 11 15.32 1.76 -21.36
CA VAL A 11 14.63 2.92 -20.75
C VAL A 11 13.24 2.55 -20.25
N GLY A 12 12.48 1.74 -20.99
CA GLY A 12 11.13 1.31 -20.59
C GLY A 12 11.11 0.57 -19.24
N PRO A 13 11.89 -0.52 -19.08
CA PRO A 13 11.98 -1.24 -17.81
C PRO A 13 12.53 -0.39 -16.66
N VAL A 14 13.51 0.49 -16.91
CA VAL A 14 14.06 1.39 -15.88
C VAL A 14 12.99 2.35 -15.36
N LEU A 15 12.24 2.99 -16.27
CA LEU A 15 11.13 3.87 -15.86
C LEU A 15 10.03 3.10 -15.13
N GLY A 16 9.72 1.88 -15.56
CA GLY A 16 8.77 1.00 -14.86
C GLY A 16 9.23 0.64 -13.45
N ALA A 17 10.52 0.31 -13.28
CA ALA A 17 11.10 0.01 -11.98
C ALA A 17 11.11 1.23 -11.05
N LEU A 18 11.46 2.42 -11.57
CA LEU A 18 11.41 3.66 -10.81
C LEU A 18 9.98 4.04 -10.40
N ALA A 19 9.01 3.89 -11.31
CA ALA A 19 7.60 4.12 -11.00
C ALA A 19 7.10 3.15 -9.91
N PHE A 20 7.49 1.87 -9.99
CA PHE A 20 7.14 0.88 -8.98
C PHE A 20 7.79 1.16 -7.62
N ALA A 21 9.08 1.56 -7.61
CA ALA A 21 9.76 1.97 -6.39
C ALA A 21 9.13 3.23 -5.77
N GLY A 22 8.77 4.22 -6.58
CA GLY A 22 8.07 5.42 -6.14
C GLY A 22 6.70 5.11 -5.55
N TRP A 23 5.91 4.24 -6.20
CA TRP A 23 4.64 3.76 -5.68
C TRP A 23 4.82 3.03 -4.34
N ALA A 24 5.80 2.14 -4.22
CA ALA A 24 6.09 1.42 -2.98
C ALA A 24 6.49 2.38 -1.85
N ALA A 25 7.29 3.42 -2.15
CA ALA A 25 7.67 4.45 -1.19
C ALA A 25 6.45 5.25 -0.70
N VAL A 26 5.53 5.63 -1.60
CA VAL A 26 4.27 6.28 -1.25
C VAL A 26 3.41 5.36 -0.37
N GLY A 27 3.33 4.07 -0.70
CA GLY A 27 2.64 3.08 0.10
C GLY A 27 3.22 2.97 1.52
N ALA A 28 4.55 2.90 1.65
CA ALA A 28 5.23 2.86 2.95
C ALA A 28 4.98 4.13 3.76
N TYR A 29 5.01 5.31 3.13
CA TYR A 29 4.70 6.57 3.79
C TYR A 29 3.25 6.61 4.31
N LEU A 30 2.28 6.19 3.50
CA LEU A 30 0.88 6.11 3.89
C LEU A 30 0.64 5.08 5.00
N PHE A 31 1.37 3.96 5.00
CA PHE A 31 1.31 2.98 6.07
C PHE A 31 1.73 3.59 7.41
N VAL A 32 2.85 4.34 7.42
CA VAL A 32 3.33 5.03 8.61
C VAL A 32 2.31 6.06 9.08
N LEU A 33 1.83 6.93 8.19
CA LEU A 33 0.78 7.91 8.52
C LEU A 33 -0.49 7.27 9.05
N ALA A 34 -0.96 6.18 8.42
CA ALA A 34 -2.15 5.46 8.86
C ALA A 34 -1.94 4.88 10.27
N ASN A 35 -0.77 4.30 10.55
CA ASN A 35 -0.46 3.77 11.87
C ASN A 35 -0.46 4.86 12.95
N PHE A 36 0.13 6.01 12.66
CA PHE A 36 0.07 7.19 13.53
C PHE A 36 -1.35 7.69 13.74
N ALA A 37 -2.12 7.83 12.65
CA ALA A 37 -3.47 8.37 12.72
C ALA A 37 -4.46 7.41 13.41
N THR A 38 -4.21 6.10 13.38
CA THR A 38 -5.00 5.12 14.14
C THR A 38 -4.68 5.10 15.63
N ALA A 39 -3.52 5.60 16.03
CA ALA A 39 -3.16 5.70 17.43
C ALA A 39 -3.95 6.86 18.06
N ASP A 40 -4.88 6.54 18.96
CA ASP A 40 -5.54 7.57 19.78
C ASP A 40 -4.47 8.35 20.58
N THR A 41 -4.67 9.66 20.74
CA THR A 41 -3.81 10.62 21.47
C THR A 41 -3.46 10.24 22.92
N ARG A 42 -3.95 9.10 23.40
CA ARG A 42 -3.86 8.63 24.78
C ARG A 42 -2.94 7.41 24.93
N CYS A 43 -1.78 7.40 24.28
CA CYS A 43 -0.74 6.36 24.36
C CYS A 43 -0.30 5.89 25.79
N GLY A 44 -0.89 6.36 26.89
CA GLY A 44 -0.51 6.07 28.27
C GLY A 44 -1.33 5.02 29.05
N GLU A 45 -2.58 4.67 28.68
CA GLU A 45 -3.45 3.83 29.55
C GLU A 45 -4.11 2.59 28.88
N PHE A 46 -3.79 2.27 27.63
CA PHE A 46 -4.72 1.52 26.75
C PHE A 46 -4.61 -0.02 26.72
N THR A 47 -3.91 -0.66 27.66
CA THR A 47 -3.77 -2.13 27.67
C THR A 47 -5.08 -2.91 27.88
N ARG A 48 -6.21 -2.25 28.18
CA ARG A 48 -7.52 -2.92 28.38
C ARG A 48 -8.65 -2.51 27.43
N THR A 49 -8.59 -1.36 26.76
CA THR A 49 -9.62 -0.91 25.80
C THR A 49 -9.02 -0.08 24.67
N PRO A 50 -8.33 -0.70 23.69
CA PRO A 50 -7.85 0.01 22.51
C PRO A 50 -9.01 0.74 21.82
N ARG A 51 -8.88 2.05 21.64
CA ARG A 51 -9.81 2.84 20.83
C ARG A 51 -9.11 3.20 19.53
N ILE A 52 -9.83 3.05 18.44
CA ILE A 52 -9.39 3.41 17.10
C ILE A 52 -9.95 4.80 16.81
N ASP A 53 -9.08 5.72 16.40
CA ASP A 53 -9.56 7.01 15.87
C ASP A 53 -10.24 6.79 14.50
N ALA A 54 -11.46 7.29 14.36
CA ALA A 54 -12.24 7.20 13.14
C ALA A 54 -11.54 7.90 11.96
N GLU A 55 -10.77 8.96 12.22
CA GLU A 55 -9.96 9.62 11.19
C GLU A 55 -8.83 8.69 10.71
N GLY A 56 -8.18 7.98 11.64
CA GLY A 56 -7.18 6.96 11.34
C GLY A 56 -7.68 5.83 10.43
N VAL A 57 -8.93 5.40 10.62
CA VAL A 57 -9.56 4.37 9.75
C VAL A 57 -9.56 4.80 8.28
N SER A 58 -9.83 6.09 8.00
CA SER A 58 -9.84 6.60 6.63
C SER A 58 -8.46 6.53 5.97
N TRP A 59 -7.40 6.81 6.74
CA TRP A 59 -6.01 6.69 6.28
C TRP A 59 -5.60 5.23 6.03
N VAL A 60 -6.02 4.31 6.89
CA VAL A 60 -5.77 2.87 6.71
C VAL A 60 -6.43 2.35 5.42
N LEU A 61 -7.69 2.75 5.17
CA LEU A 61 -8.39 2.39 3.93
C LEU A 61 -7.73 3.04 2.70
N GLY A 62 -7.33 4.30 2.82
CA GLY A 62 -6.59 5.03 1.78
C GLY A 62 -5.29 4.34 1.40
N TYR A 63 -4.49 3.92 2.38
CA TYR A 63 -3.30 3.10 2.17
C TYR A 63 -3.64 1.82 1.40
N GLY A 64 -4.65 1.06 1.85
CA GLY A 64 -5.06 -0.18 1.19
C GLY A 64 -5.43 0.03 -0.27
N LEU A 65 -6.18 1.09 -0.58
CA LEU A 65 -6.58 1.46 -1.94
C LEU A 65 -5.38 1.85 -2.81
N VAL A 66 -4.49 2.70 -2.31
CA VAL A 66 -3.28 3.12 -3.04
C VAL A 66 -2.36 1.94 -3.31
N TRP A 67 -2.28 0.98 -2.38
CA TRP A 67 -1.49 -0.23 -2.54
C TRP A 67 -2.05 -1.13 -3.66
N ILE A 68 -3.35 -1.34 -3.71
CA ILE A 68 -3.94 -2.23 -4.74
C ILE A 68 -4.14 -1.54 -6.09
N ALA A 69 -4.17 -0.21 -6.14
CA ALA A 69 -4.51 0.59 -7.33
C ALA A 69 -3.79 0.18 -8.62
N PRO A 70 -2.44 0.07 -8.70
CA PRO A 70 -1.78 -0.26 -9.96
C PRO A 70 -2.17 -1.64 -10.49
N PHE A 71 -2.48 -2.59 -9.60
CA PHE A 71 -2.89 -3.94 -9.97
C PHE A 71 -4.34 -4.00 -10.41
N LEU A 72 -5.23 -3.22 -9.77
CA LEU A 72 -6.60 -3.06 -10.26
C LEU A 72 -6.62 -2.45 -11.67
N VAL A 73 -5.79 -1.43 -11.92
CA VAL A 73 -5.65 -0.83 -13.25
C VAL A 73 -5.12 -1.87 -14.26
N LEU A 74 -4.09 -2.64 -13.89
CA LEU A 74 -3.56 -3.72 -14.72
C LEU A 74 -4.63 -4.76 -15.07
N LEU A 75 -5.43 -5.18 -14.08
CA LEU A 75 -6.54 -6.11 -14.26
C LEU A 75 -7.61 -5.56 -15.19
N LEU A 76 -7.95 -4.27 -15.06
CA LEU A 76 -8.95 -3.62 -15.92
C LEU A 76 -8.52 -3.52 -17.38
N ILE A 77 -7.22 -3.34 -17.64
CA ILE A 77 -6.63 -3.21 -18.99
C ILE A 77 -6.48 -4.57 -19.66
N PHE A 78 -5.84 -5.54 -18.99
CA PHE A 78 -5.43 -6.80 -19.63
C PHE A 78 -6.37 -7.99 -19.39
N ARG A 79 -7.30 -7.87 -18.42
CA ARG A 79 -8.42 -8.80 -18.12
C ARG A 79 -8.16 -10.28 -18.40
N ASN A 80 -7.01 -10.80 -17.94
CA ASN A 80 -6.63 -12.19 -18.14
C ASN A 80 -6.42 -12.91 -16.80
N ARG A 81 -6.40 -14.26 -16.82
CA ARG A 81 -6.25 -15.08 -15.60
C ARG A 81 -4.99 -14.73 -14.81
N LEU A 82 -3.91 -14.40 -15.51
CA LEU A 82 -2.64 -14.04 -14.88
C LEU A 82 -2.74 -12.70 -14.13
N THR A 83 -3.36 -11.67 -14.73
CA THR A 83 -3.61 -10.39 -14.05
C THR A 83 -4.54 -10.54 -12.86
N LEU A 84 -5.49 -11.47 -12.91
CA LEU A 84 -6.35 -11.77 -11.77
C LEU A 84 -5.56 -12.37 -10.61
N ILE A 85 -4.70 -13.35 -10.88
CA ILE A 85 -3.80 -13.94 -9.87
C ILE A 85 -2.84 -12.90 -9.31
N LEU A 86 -2.21 -12.10 -10.18
CA LEU A 86 -1.27 -11.04 -9.76
C LEU A 86 -1.93 -9.97 -8.92
N THR A 87 -3.22 -9.68 -9.14
CA THR A 87 -3.98 -8.70 -8.35
C THR A 87 -4.41 -9.26 -6.99
N GLY A 88 -4.59 -10.58 -6.88
CA GLY A 88 -4.97 -11.22 -5.62
C GLY A 88 -3.92 -11.02 -4.51
N ILE A 89 -2.64 -11.14 -4.84
CA ILE A 89 -1.53 -10.99 -3.88
C ILE A 89 -1.54 -9.62 -3.16
N PRO A 90 -1.50 -8.47 -3.86
CA PRO A 90 -1.50 -7.16 -3.22
C PRO A 90 -2.81 -6.89 -2.46
N ILE A 91 -3.95 -7.45 -2.88
CA ILE A 91 -5.21 -7.37 -2.12
C ILE A 91 -5.05 -8.06 -0.76
N VAL A 92 -4.50 -9.27 -0.73
CA VAL A 92 -4.26 -10.00 0.53
C VAL A 92 -3.29 -9.23 1.42
N VAL A 93 -2.20 -8.70 0.87
CA VAL A 93 -1.23 -7.89 1.62
C VAL A 93 -1.89 -6.64 2.22
N ALA A 94 -2.69 -5.92 1.43
CA ALA A 94 -3.43 -4.76 1.90
C ALA A 94 -4.42 -5.13 3.01
N ALA A 95 -5.16 -6.23 2.85
CA ALA A 95 -6.11 -6.70 3.86
C ALA A 95 -5.42 -7.06 5.18
N VAL A 96 -4.31 -7.81 5.13
CA VAL A 96 -3.52 -8.16 6.32
C VAL A 96 -2.98 -6.91 7.01
N ALA A 97 -2.44 -5.96 6.25
CA ALA A 97 -1.92 -4.70 6.80
C ALA A 97 -3.04 -3.85 7.43
N VAL A 98 -4.20 -3.73 6.79
CA VAL A 98 -5.37 -3.03 7.33
C VAL A 98 -5.83 -3.66 8.64
N VAL A 99 -6.00 -4.98 8.67
CA VAL A 99 -6.38 -5.71 9.88
C VAL A 99 -5.35 -5.50 10.99
N PHE A 100 -4.05 -5.58 10.65
CA PHE A 100 -2.98 -5.36 11.61
C PHE A 100 -3.04 -3.97 12.25
N LEU A 101 -3.15 -2.91 11.45
CA LEU A 101 -3.22 -1.53 11.93
C LEU A 101 -4.44 -1.28 12.82
N LEU A 102 -5.60 -1.82 12.46
CA LEU A 102 -6.83 -1.66 13.24
C LEU A 102 -6.83 -2.49 14.54
N THR A 103 -6.16 -3.65 14.55
CA THR A 103 -6.09 -4.51 15.74
C THR A 103 -4.97 -4.11 16.69
N HIS A 104 -3.95 -3.38 16.22
CA HIS A 104 -2.79 -2.94 16.98
C HIS A 104 -2.57 -1.41 16.86
N PRO A 105 -3.57 -0.57 17.20
CA PRO A 105 -3.44 0.89 17.11
C PRO A 105 -2.36 1.46 18.06
N TRP A 106 -1.89 0.67 19.02
CA TRP A 106 -0.81 1.03 19.94
C TRP A 106 0.60 0.77 19.40
N SER A 107 0.75 0.22 18.19
CA SER A 107 2.08 -0.17 17.67
C SER A 107 3.06 1.00 17.47
N PHE A 108 2.56 2.25 17.53
CA PHE A 108 3.36 3.46 17.50
C PHE A 108 3.63 4.09 18.89
N CYS A 109 2.92 3.64 19.92
CA CYS A 109 3.11 4.12 21.30
C CYS A 109 4.30 3.37 21.93
N PHE A 110 5.52 3.86 21.70
CA PHE A 110 6.75 3.40 22.37
C PHE A 110 7.00 4.16 23.67
#